data_AF-A0A855Y735-F1
#
_entry.id   AF-A0A855Y735-F1
#
_cell.length_a   1.000
_cell.length_b   1.000
_cell.length_c   1.000
_cell.angle_alpha   90.00
_cell.angle_beta   90.00
_cell.angle_gamma   90.00
#
_symmetry.space_group_name_H-M   'P 1'
#
loop_
_entity.id
_entity.type
_entity.pdbx_description
1 polymer ?
#
loop_
_entity_poly.entity_id
_entity_poly.type
_entity_poly.pdbx_seq_one_letter_code
_entity_poly.pdbx_strand_id
1 'polypeptide(L)'
;MAIISHNLPAGVGKSFYENLSGGANATVAVNNFGPAAVSLVITRVDAPVVTYVIPVNSGLIITASGVLVFALLANQGGDAVGTIEVTLS
;
A
#
# COMPACT_ATOMS: atom_id res chain seq x y z
N MET A 1 -0.81 -4.20 -15.62
CA MET A 1 0.24 -3.64 -14.74
C MET A 1 0.18 -2.12 -14.88
N ALA A 2 -0.08 -1.40 -13.79
CA ALA A 2 -0.14 0.06 -13.80
C ALA A 2 0.59 0.60 -12.56
N ILE A 3 1.51 1.52 -12.78
CA ILE A 3 2.17 2.27 -11.72
C ILE A 3 1.32 3.51 -11.44
N ILE A 4 0.93 3.69 -10.18
CA ILE A 4 0.08 4.80 -9.74
C ILE A 4 0.91 5.72 -8.84
N SER A 5 1.00 6.99 -9.19
CA SER A 5 1.56 8.00 -8.29
C SER A 5 0.57 8.31 -7.18
N HIS A 6 1.08 8.51 -5.96
CA HIS A 6 0.28 8.96 -4.83
C HIS A 6 0.87 10.23 -4.21
N ASN A 7 -0.01 11.11 -3.76
CA ASN A 7 0.28 12.23 -2.89
C ASN A 7 -0.84 12.26 -1.85
N LEU A 8 -0.54 11.79 -0.64
CA LEU A 8 -1.49 11.63 0.45
C LEU A 8 -1.15 12.63 1.55
N PRO A 9 -2.04 13.58 1.87
CA PRO A 9 -1.85 14.47 3.00
C PRO A 9 -1.72 13.70 4.32
N ALA A 10 -1.08 14.30 5.32
CA ALA A 10 -0.95 13.70 6.65
C ALA A 10 -2.28 13.14 7.18
N GLY A 11 -2.29 11.86 7.56
CA GLY A 11 -3.48 11.16 8.08
C GLY A 11 -4.46 10.65 7.05
N VAL A 12 -4.25 10.93 5.77
CA VAL A 12 -5.14 10.45 4.70
C VAL A 12 -4.74 9.05 4.27
N GLY A 13 -5.73 8.16 4.25
CA GLY A 13 -5.62 6.82 3.69
C GLY A 13 -6.33 6.71 2.34
N LYS A 14 -5.81 5.86 1.46
CA LYS A 14 -6.43 5.53 0.17
C LYS A 14 -6.16 4.08 -0.22
N SER A 15 -7.18 3.38 -0.73
CA SER A 15 -7.03 2.08 -1.37
C SER A 15 -6.54 2.21 -2.81
N PHE A 16 -5.66 1.28 -3.22
CA PHE A 16 -5.07 1.21 -4.57
C PHE A 16 -5.36 -0.12 -5.26
N TYR A 17 -5.83 -1.09 -4.50
CA TYR A 17 -6.39 -2.34 -5.00
C TYR A 17 -7.52 -2.76 -4.06
N GLU A 18 -8.63 -3.19 -4.65
CA GLU A 18 -9.79 -3.73 -3.95
C GLU A 18 -10.33 -4.93 -4.74
N ASN A 19 -10.61 -6.01 -4.03
CA ASN A 19 -11.16 -7.23 -4.60
C ASN A 19 -12.32 -7.71 -3.72
N LEU A 20 -13.53 -7.64 -4.27
CA LEU A 20 -14.77 -8.04 -3.61
C LEU A 20 -15.17 -9.49 -3.93
N SER A 21 -14.40 -10.20 -4.76
CA SER A 21 -14.71 -11.54 -5.27
C SER A 21 -13.96 -12.66 -4.55
N GLY A 22 -13.50 -12.44 -3.31
CA GLY A 22 -12.84 -13.50 -2.51
C GLY A 22 -11.31 -13.50 -2.56
N GLY A 23 -10.69 -12.39 -2.96
CA GLY A 23 -9.25 -12.17 -2.87
C GLY A 23 -8.44 -12.73 -4.05
N ALA A 24 -7.20 -12.27 -4.20
CA ALA A 24 -6.29 -12.73 -5.24
C ALA A 24 -4.85 -12.80 -4.73
N ASN A 25 -4.02 -13.62 -5.38
CA ASN A 25 -2.58 -13.57 -5.17
C ASN A 25 -2.03 -12.31 -5.84
N ALA A 26 -1.24 -11.54 -5.10
CA ALA A 26 -0.76 -10.28 -5.60
C ALA A 26 0.60 -9.91 -5.00
N THR A 27 1.37 -9.17 -5.78
CA THR A 27 2.58 -8.48 -5.33
C THR A 27 2.33 -6.98 -5.39
N VAL A 28 2.70 -6.28 -4.32
CA VAL A 28 2.68 -4.82 -4.24
C VAL A 28 4.10 -4.29 -4.07
N ALA A 29 4.45 -3.31 -4.88
CA ALA A 29 5.67 -2.53 -4.74
C ALA A 29 5.30 -1.08 -4.41
N VAL A 30 5.87 -0.52 -3.35
CA VAL A 30 5.62 0.86 -2.92
C VAL A 30 6.96 1.56 -2.79
N ASN A 31 7.08 2.73 -3.42
CA ASN A 31 8.20 3.64 -3.19
C ASN A 31 7.68 4.91 -2.53
N ASN A 32 8.35 5.34 -1.47
CA ASN A 32 8.05 6.57 -0.76
C ASN A 32 9.20 7.57 -0.95
N PHE A 33 8.92 8.64 -1.67
CA PHE A 33 9.84 9.76 -1.94
C PHE A 33 9.47 11.00 -1.10
N GLY A 34 8.44 10.89 -0.26
CA GLY A 34 7.91 11.99 0.54
C GLY A 34 8.71 12.25 1.83
N PRO A 35 8.47 13.41 2.46
CA PRO A 35 9.14 13.80 3.71
C PRO A 35 8.64 13.04 4.95
N ALA A 36 7.55 12.27 4.85
CA ALA A 36 7.00 11.46 5.93
C ALA A 36 6.87 9.99 5.54
N ALA A 37 6.91 9.10 6.54
CA ALA A 37 6.70 7.67 6.33
C ALA A 37 5.25 7.38 5.92
N VAL A 38 5.06 6.33 5.11
CA VAL A 38 3.74 5.83 4.68
C VAL A 38 3.56 4.40 5.15
N SER A 39 2.35 4.06 5.57
CA SER A 39 2.01 2.72 6.01
C SER A 39 1.28 1.97 4.88
N LEU A 40 1.83 0.83 4.46
CA LEU A 40 1.15 -0.13 3.59
C LEU A 40 0.25 -1.01 4.45
N VAL A 41 -1.05 -0.94 4.22
CA VAL A 41 -2.07 -1.75 4.88
C VAL A 41 -2.54 -2.84 3.92
N ILE A 42 -2.48 -4.09 4.39
CA ILE A 42 -2.86 -5.28 3.62
C ILE A 42 -4.00 -5.99 4.34
N THR A 43 -5.15 -6.09 3.67
CA THR A 43 -6.29 -6.90 4.13
C THR A 43 -6.40 -8.13 3.26
N ARG A 44 -6.57 -9.31 3.89
CA ARG A 44 -6.65 -10.61 3.21
C ARG A 44 -7.85 -11.40 3.70
N VAL A 45 -8.28 -12.36 2.91
CA VAL A 45 -9.34 -13.32 3.30
C VAL A 45 -8.90 -14.09 4.54
N ASP A 46 -9.78 -14.15 5.54
CA ASP A 46 -9.63 -14.93 6.78
C ASP A 46 -8.28 -14.76 7.49
N ALA A 47 -7.68 -13.57 7.40
CA ALA A 47 -6.41 -13.26 8.03
C ALA A 47 -6.44 -11.86 8.70
N PRO A 48 -5.61 -11.64 9.73
CA PRO A 48 -5.51 -10.33 10.35
C PRO A 48 -4.97 -9.29 9.36
N VAL A 49 -5.37 -8.03 9.58
CA VAL A 49 -4.81 -6.88 8.85
C VAL A 49 -3.33 -6.77 9.20
N VAL A 50 -2.49 -6.64 8.17
CA VAL A 50 -1.05 -6.45 8.31
C VAL A 50 -0.70 -5.03 7.89
N THR A 51 0.20 -4.39 8.64
CA THR A 51 0.68 -3.04 8.32
C THR A 51 2.20 -3.03 8.30
N TYR A 52 2.77 -2.51 7.22
CA TYR A 52 4.20 -2.28 7.08
C TYR A 52 4.46 -0.78 6.97
N VAL A 53 5.35 -0.26 7.81
CA VAL A 53 5.81 1.12 7.72
C VAL A 53 6.93 1.19 6.69
N ILE A 54 6.78 2.09 5.72
CA ILE A 54 7.77 2.40 4.69
C ILE A 54 8.38 3.76 5.04
N PRO A 55 9.64 3.80 5.49
CA PRO A 55 10.33 5.05 5.83
C PRO A 55 10.41 6.05 4.68
N VAL A 56 10.79 7.28 4.99
CA VAL A 56 11.10 8.32 3.99
C VAL A 56 12.21 7.85 3.05
N ASN A 57 12.13 8.23 1.77
CA ASN A 57 13.14 7.93 0.75
C ASN A 57 13.51 6.44 0.67
N SER A 58 12.51 5.56 0.76
CA SER A 58 12.70 4.11 0.76
C SER A 58 11.60 3.39 -0.02
N GLY A 59 11.73 2.08 -0.19
CA GLY A 59 10.74 1.26 -0.87
C GLY A 59 10.57 -0.11 -0.22
N LEU A 60 9.45 -0.75 -0.51
CA LEU A 60 9.08 -2.07 -0.01
C LEU A 60 8.35 -2.85 -1.10
N ILE A 61 8.67 -4.15 -1.19
CA ILE A 61 7.97 -5.10 -2.05
C ILE A 61 7.44 -6.24 -1.17
N ILE A 62 6.15 -6.54 -1.29
CA ILE A 62 5.48 -7.64 -0.57
C ILE A 62 4.69 -8.48 -1.55
N THR A 63 4.86 -9.80 -1.46
CA THR A 63 3.97 -10.77 -2.11
C THR A 63 3.05 -11.39 -1.05
N ALA A 64 1.76 -11.46 -1.36
CA ALA A 64 0.76 -12.02 -0.46
C ALA A 64 -0.33 -12.78 -1.22
N SER A 65 -0.90 -13.80 -0.58
CA SER A 65 -2.03 -14.57 -1.09
C SER A 65 -3.36 -14.07 -0.53
N GLY A 66 -4.44 -14.27 -1.29
CA GLY A 66 -5.80 -13.95 -0.85
C GLY A 66 -6.02 -12.48 -0.50
N VAL A 67 -5.35 -11.56 -1.19
CA VAL A 67 -5.43 -10.11 -0.94
C VAL A 67 -6.79 -9.58 -1.36
N LEU A 68 -7.45 -8.90 -0.43
CA LEU A 68 -8.68 -8.15 -0.66
C LEU A 68 -8.39 -6.67 -0.89
N VAL A 69 -7.48 -6.08 -0.11
CA VAL A 69 -7.16 -4.65 -0.20
C VAL A 69 -5.66 -4.42 -0.05
N PHE A 70 -5.11 -3.57 -0.92
CA PHE A 70 -3.89 -2.81 -0.63
C PHE A 70 -4.25 -1.33 -0.48
N ALA A 71 -3.91 -0.75 0.66
CA ALA A 71 -4.10 0.66 0.92
C ALA A 71 -2.81 1.30 1.45
N LEU A 72 -2.65 2.58 1.20
CA LEU A 72 -1.63 3.40 1.83
C LEU A 72 -2.27 4.35 2.81
N LEU A 73 -1.64 4.54 3.96
CA LEU A 73 -2.00 5.53 4.96
C LEU A 73 -0.80 6.44 5.21
N ALA A 74 -0.92 7.72 4.88
CA ALA A 74 0.08 8.70 5.26
C ALA A 74 0.07 8.84 6.78
N ASN A 75 1.23 8.65 7.42
CA ASN A 75 1.32 8.84 8.86
C ASN A 75 1.11 10.33 9.20
N GLN A 76 0.70 10.63 10.44
CA GLN A 76 0.41 12.00 10.90
C GLN A 76 1.62 12.96 10.87
N GLY A 77 2.80 12.49 10.46
CA GLY A 77 4.05 13.27 10.43
C GLY A 77 4.23 14.16 9.19
N GLY A 78 3.36 14.07 8.18
CA GLY A 78 3.43 14.88 6.97
C GLY A 78 2.90 14.15 5.74
N ASP A 79 3.01 14.79 4.58
CA ASP A 79 2.55 14.23 3.30
C ASP A 79 3.41 13.03 2.88
N ALA A 80 2.76 11.97 2.41
CA ALA A 80 3.41 10.83 1.78
C ALA A 80 3.28 10.95 0.25
N VAL A 81 4.41 10.95 -0.44
CA VAL A 81 4.47 11.13 -1.89
C VAL A 81 5.31 10.02 -2.50
N GLY A 82 4.82 9.38 -3.56
CA GLY A 82 5.50 8.20 -4.07
C GLY A 82 4.77 7.48 -5.20
N THR A 83 5.15 6.22 -5.41
CA THR A 83 4.48 5.32 -6.36
C THR A 83 4.04 4.04 -5.67
N ILE A 84 2.97 3.46 -6.18
CA ILE A 84 2.52 2.12 -5.84
C ILE A 84 2.18 1.37 -7.11
N GLU A 85 2.59 0.10 -7.15
CA GLU A 85 2.31 -0.82 -8.23
C GLU A 85 1.75 -2.11 -7.65
N VAL A 86 0.66 -2.61 -8.25
CA VAL A 86 0.03 -3.88 -7.86
C VAL A 86 -0.02 -4.80 -9.08
N THR A 87 0.47 -6.02 -8.90
CA THR A 87 0.51 -7.06 -9.92
C THR A 87 -0.17 -8.31 -9.41
N LEU A 88 -1.21 -8.77 -10.13
CA LEU A 88 -1.93 -10.00 -9.83
C LEU A 88 -1.19 -11.21 -10.39
N SER A 89 -1.31 -12.35 -9.71
CA SER A 89 -0.67 -13.63 -10.06
C SER A 89 -1.71 -14.72 -10.25
#